data_AF-A0A8I0F8Z1-F1
#
_entry.id   AF-A0A8I0F8Z1-F1
#
_cell.length_a   1.000
_cell.length_b   1.000
_cell.length_c   1.000
_cell.angle_alpha   90.00
_cell.angle_beta   90.00
_cell.angle_gamma   90.00
#
_symmetry.space_group_name_H-M   'P 1'
#
loop_
_entity.id
_entity.type
_entity.pdbx_description
1 polymer ?
#
loop_
_entity_poly.entity_id
_entity_poly.type
_entity_poly.pdbx_seq_one_letter_code
_entity_poly.pdbx_strand_id
1 'polypeptide(L)'
;MISLPLVYTILALIAYTTSFWYLFIRLMSKREPNPWLFAFVTTLALLLHGTVLCHAMLTPSGINYDVFNLVSFTSGLMLLLSLVFSTFRPIVPLNLLGIPVAAIGLILGFAFSRPDQFIEQHSLGLDTHIILSLSAYAVLLMATIHAILIWFQNRELKKKQKKRIWVNLLPSIQAMESLLFDLIITGFILLTIALAFGFLTVDSFFAQHLAHKTVFSIISWFIYGSLLIGHYKL
;
A
#
# COMPACT_ATOMS: atom_id res chain seq x y z
N MET A 1 7.23 8.89 31.50
CA MET A 1 7.70 7.53 31.16
C MET A 1 7.57 7.37 29.66
N ILE A 2 8.62 6.95 28.95
CA ILE A 2 8.56 6.71 27.50
C ILE A 2 7.71 5.46 27.28
N SER A 3 6.63 5.56 26.50
CA SER A 3 5.79 4.40 26.18
C SER A 3 6.50 3.50 25.16
N LEU A 4 6.39 2.17 25.30
CA LEU A 4 6.99 1.20 24.37
C LEU A 4 6.60 1.47 22.90
N PRO A 5 5.33 1.79 22.56
CA PRO A 5 4.96 2.16 21.19
C PRO A 5 5.73 3.36 20.65
N LEU A 6 6.03 4.36 21.49
CA LEU A 6 6.81 5.53 21.08
C LEU A 6 8.25 5.16 20.70
N VAL A 7 8.86 4.23 21.44
CA VAL A 7 10.20 3.71 21.11
C VAL A 7 10.19 3.01 19.75
N TYR A 8 9.22 2.12 19.51
CA TYR A 8 9.11 1.42 18.23
C TYR A 8 8.85 2.38 17.06
N THR A 9 8.01 3.41 17.26
CA THR A 9 7.79 4.45 16.24
C THR A 9 9.08 5.18 15.89
N ILE A 10 9.86 5.62 16.89
CA ILE A 10 11.13 6.30 16.65
C ILE A 10 12.12 5.39 15.91
N LEU A 11 12.26 4.14 16.34
CA LEU A 11 13.15 3.17 15.69
C LEU A 11 12.72 2.89 14.25
N ALA A 12 11.41 2.77 13.99
CA ALA A 12 10.88 2.59 12.64
C ALA A 12 11.19 3.81 11.74
N LEU A 13 11.03 5.03 12.25
CA LEU A 13 11.33 6.25 11.49
C LEU A 13 12.83 6.41 11.22
N ILE A 14 13.69 6.04 12.16
CA ILE A 14 15.15 5.99 11.93
C ILE A 14 15.47 4.97 10.83
N ALA A 15 14.84 3.79 10.86
CA ALA A 15 15.04 2.77 9.82
C ALA A 15 14.51 3.23 8.45
N TYR A 16 13.33 3.86 8.38
CA TYR A 16 12.79 4.43 7.14
C TYR A 16 13.69 5.52 6.57
N THR A 17 14.13 6.48 7.38
CA THR A 17 15.00 7.57 6.94
C THR A 17 16.36 7.04 6.47
N THR A 18 16.93 6.06 7.17
CA THR A 18 18.16 5.38 6.76
C THR A 18 17.99 4.68 5.42
N SER A 19 16.90 3.91 5.27
CA SER A 19 16.57 3.20 4.02
C SER A 19 16.37 4.15 2.85
N PHE A 20 15.65 5.26 3.07
CA PHE A 20 15.41 6.28 2.07
C PHE A 20 16.71 6.94 1.62
N TRP A 21 17.54 7.39 2.58
CA TRP A 21 18.77 8.11 2.26
C TRP A 21 19.81 7.20 1.60
N TYR A 22 19.91 5.94 2.05
CA TYR A 22 20.73 4.92 1.39
C TYR A 22 20.35 4.73 -0.07
N LEU A 23 19.05 4.52 -0.34
CA LEU A 23 18.54 4.35 -1.69
C LEU A 23 18.77 5.61 -2.53
N PHE A 24 18.43 6.78 -1.99
CA PHE A 24 18.58 8.08 -2.65
C PHE A 24 20.02 8.34 -3.09
N ILE A 25 21.00 8.19 -2.18
CA ILE A 25 22.42 8.40 -2.50
C ILE A 25 22.89 7.44 -3.59
N ARG A 26 22.50 6.16 -3.51
CA ARG A 26 22.91 5.14 -4.48
C ARG A 26 22.38 5.44 -5.88
N LEU A 27 21.09 5.79 -6.00
CA LEU A 27 20.48 6.17 -7.27
C LEU A 27 21.10 7.46 -7.84
N MET A 28 21.29 8.50 -7.02
CA MET A 28 21.91 9.75 -7.45
C MET A 28 23.38 9.56 -7.88
N SER A 29 24.08 8.60 -7.26
CA SER A 29 25.44 8.22 -7.64
C SER A 29 25.51 7.26 -8.84
N LYS A 30 24.35 6.90 -9.43
CA LYS A 30 24.22 5.89 -10.50
C LYS A 30 24.89 4.54 -10.15
N ARG A 31 24.85 4.18 -8.86
CA ARG A 31 25.37 2.90 -8.36
C ARG A 31 24.20 1.98 -8.06
N GLU A 32 24.33 0.72 -8.44
CA GLU A 32 23.37 -0.30 -8.05
C GLU A 32 23.30 -0.38 -6.50
N PRO A 33 22.10 -0.25 -5.90
CA PRO A 33 21.93 -0.47 -4.47
C PRO A 33 22.15 -1.94 -4.15
N ASN A 34 22.73 -2.25 -2.99
CA ASN A 34 22.81 -3.64 -2.55
C ASN A 34 21.39 -4.09 -2.12
N PRO A 35 20.77 -5.04 -2.84
CA PRO A 35 19.38 -5.41 -2.62
C PRO A 35 19.18 -6.03 -1.24
N TRP A 36 20.17 -6.75 -0.70
CA TRP A 36 20.09 -7.38 0.61
C TRP A 36 20.08 -6.36 1.75
N LEU A 37 21.01 -5.39 1.71
CA LEU A 37 21.06 -4.34 2.74
C LEU A 37 19.80 -3.48 2.71
N PHE A 38 19.37 -3.08 1.50
CA PHE A 38 18.14 -2.32 1.33
C PHE A 38 16.93 -3.10 1.88
N ALA A 39 16.73 -4.34 1.41
CA ALA A 39 15.61 -5.17 1.84
C ALA A 39 15.62 -5.44 3.34
N PHE A 40 16.78 -5.70 3.94
CA PHE A 40 16.91 -5.93 5.37
C PHE A 40 16.47 -4.71 6.19
N VAL A 41 16.99 -3.52 5.87
CA VAL A 41 16.65 -2.28 6.60
C VAL A 41 15.18 -1.90 6.40
N THR A 42 14.66 -1.99 5.17
CA THR A 42 13.24 -1.70 4.90
C THR A 42 12.31 -2.70 5.60
N THR A 43 12.67 -4.00 5.60
CA THR A 43 11.88 -5.03 6.30
C THR A 43 11.87 -4.78 7.80
N LEU A 44 13.01 -4.43 8.40
CA LEU A 44 13.07 -4.08 9.81
C LEU A 44 12.17 -2.88 10.14
N ALA A 45 12.18 -1.85 9.29
CA ALA A 45 11.29 -0.68 9.45
C ALA A 45 9.81 -1.08 9.37
N LEU A 46 9.45 -1.95 8.42
CA LEU A 46 8.10 -2.48 8.26
C LEU A 46 7.65 -3.36 9.44
N LEU A 47 8.54 -4.18 9.99
CA LEU A 47 8.24 -4.99 11.18
C LEU A 47 7.95 -4.09 12.38
N LEU A 48 8.78 -3.06 12.61
CA LEU A 48 8.55 -2.10 13.69
C LEU A 48 7.25 -1.31 13.47
N HIS A 49 6.98 -0.84 12.25
CA HIS A 49 5.70 -0.21 11.89
C HIS A 49 4.53 -1.16 12.19
N GLY A 50 4.61 -2.41 11.75
CA GLY A 50 3.61 -3.45 12.04
C GLY A 50 3.39 -3.64 13.54
N THR A 51 4.45 -3.64 14.35
CA THR A 51 4.30 -3.75 15.81
C THR A 51 3.56 -2.55 16.41
N VAL A 52 3.87 -1.31 15.99
CA VAL A 52 3.16 -0.11 16.44
C VAL A 52 1.69 -0.19 16.05
N LEU A 53 1.43 -0.60 14.81
CA LEU A 53 0.08 -0.72 14.27
C LEU A 53 -0.74 -1.81 14.98
N CYS A 54 -0.15 -2.96 15.29
CA CYS A 54 -0.82 -4.01 16.05
C CYS A 54 -1.23 -3.51 17.44
N HIS A 55 -0.37 -2.76 18.14
CA HIS A 55 -0.73 -2.17 19.44
C HIS A 55 -1.81 -1.09 19.34
N ALA A 56 -1.86 -0.36 18.22
CA ALA A 56 -2.84 0.69 17.99
C ALA A 56 -4.21 0.16 17.53
N MET A 57 -4.23 -0.93 16.76
CA MET A 57 -5.44 -1.51 16.20
C MET A 57 -6.05 -2.61 17.08
N LEU A 58 -5.23 -3.48 17.70
CA LEU A 58 -5.74 -4.58 18.51
C LEU A 58 -5.92 -4.12 19.95
N THR A 59 -7.18 -3.95 20.36
CA THR A 59 -7.54 -3.59 21.73
C THR A 59 -8.27 -4.75 22.42
N PRO A 60 -8.28 -4.83 23.76
CA PRO A 60 -9.04 -5.85 24.48
C PRO A 60 -10.54 -5.83 24.18
N SER A 61 -11.07 -4.68 23.77
CA SER A 61 -12.49 -4.44 23.47
C SER A 61 -12.86 -4.59 21.98
N GLY A 62 -11.90 -4.91 21.10
CA GLY A 62 -12.14 -5.05 19.66
C GLY A 62 -11.03 -4.45 18.79
N ILE A 63 -11.32 -4.23 17.52
CA ILE A 63 -10.38 -3.62 16.58
C ILE A 63 -10.69 -2.12 16.46
N ASN A 64 -9.65 -1.30 16.60
CA ASN A 64 -9.73 0.14 16.39
C ASN A 64 -9.53 0.48 14.91
N TYR A 65 -10.65 0.79 14.24
CA TYR A 65 -10.71 1.18 12.82
C TYR A 65 -10.60 2.69 12.59
N ASP A 66 -9.96 3.43 13.51
CA ASP A 66 -9.67 4.86 13.34
C ASP A 66 -9.00 5.14 11.99
N VAL A 67 -9.42 6.24 11.33
CA VAL A 67 -8.96 6.58 9.97
C VAL A 67 -7.44 6.69 9.90
N PHE A 68 -6.77 7.20 10.94
CA PHE A 68 -5.32 7.32 10.96
C PHE A 68 -4.63 5.96 11.09
N ASN A 69 -5.22 5.02 11.85
CA ASN A 69 -4.76 3.63 11.87
C ASN A 69 -4.91 2.97 10.49
N LEU A 70 -6.02 3.22 9.78
CA LEU A 70 -6.23 2.67 8.44
C LEU A 70 -5.27 3.28 7.40
N VAL A 71 -4.96 4.57 7.50
CA VAL A 71 -3.93 5.22 6.67
C VAL A 71 -2.56 4.62 6.93
N SER A 72 -2.21 4.38 8.20
CA SER A 72 -0.98 3.73 8.63
C SER A 72 -0.87 2.29 8.10
N PHE A 73 -1.94 1.49 8.25
CA PHE A 73 -2.07 0.16 7.68
C PHE A 73 -1.87 0.16 6.15
N THR A 74 -2.61 1.02 5.46
CA THR A 74 -2.61 1.09 3.99
C THR A 74 -1.23 1.49 3.48
N SER A 75 -0.58 2.48 4.08
CA SER A 75 0.74 2.95 3.65
C SER A 75 1.84 1.91 3.92
N GLY A 76 1.80 1.23 5.06
CA GLY A 76 2.69 0.12 5.40
C GLY A 76 2.51 -1.05 4.43
N LEU A 77 1.27 -1.41 4.11
CA LEU A 77 0.94 -2.47 3.15
C LEU A 77 1.44 -2.14 1.74
N MET A 78 1.26 -0.90 1.27
CA MET A 78 1.78 -0.46 -0.03
C MET A 78 3.30 -0.62 -0.13
N LEU A 79 4.05 -0.24 0.92
CA LEU A 79 5.50 -0.42 0.94
C LEU A 79 5.89 -1.91 1.02
N LEU A 80 5.19 -2.71 1.82
CA LEU A 80 5.40 -4.16 1.89
C LEU A 80 5.23 -4.81 0.52
N LEU A 81 4.13 -4.49 -0.18
CA LEU A 81 3.88 -5.00 -1.52
C LEU A 81 4.95 -4.52 -2.52
N SER A 82 5.33 -3.25 -2.46
CA SER A 82 6.42 -2.70 -3.27
C SER A 82 7.73 -3.46 -3.05
N LEU A 83 8.05 -3.82 -1.80
CA LEU A 83 9.23 -4.61 -1.48
C LEU A 83 9.14 -6.04 -2.03
N VAL A 84 7.97 -6.68 -1.91
CA VAL A 84 7.72 -8.02 -2.48
C VAL A 84 7.88 -7.99 -4.00
N PHE A 85 7.24 -7.05 -4.69
CA PHE A 85 7.37 -6.92 -6.15
C PHE A 85 8.80 -6.59 -6.58
N SER A 86 9.57 -5.86 -5.75
CA SER A 86 10.99 -5.56 -6.01
C SER A 86 11.90 -6.80 -6.03
N THR A 87 11.45 -7.96 -5.53
CA THR A 87 12.22 -9.21 -5.58
C THR A 87 12.17 -9.89 -6.96
N PHE A 88 11.13 -9.65 -7.76
CA PHE A 88 10.94 -10.26 -9.07
C PHE A 88 10.89 -9.24 -10.23
N ARG A 89 10.74 -7.94 -9.93
CA ARG A 89 10.72 -6.84 -10.89
C ARG A 89 11.78 -5.79 -10.52
N PRO A 90 12.45 -5.15 -11.50
CA PRO A 90 13.50 -4.14 -11.25
C PRO A 90 12.89 -2.77 -10.88
N ILE A 91 12.08 -2.74 -9.82
CA ILE A 91 11.28 -1.58 -9.40
C ILE A 91 11.74 -1.01 -8.06
N VAL A 92 12.95 -1.38 -7.61
CA VAL A 92 13.60 -0.86 -6.40
C VAL A 92 13.55 0.68 -6.32
N PRO A 93 13.78 1.46 -7.41
CA PRO A 93 13.65 2.92 -7.38
C PRO A 93 12.29 3.46 -6.91
N LEU A 94 11.19 2.71 -7.14
CA LEU A 94 9.84 3.15 -6.74
C LEU A 94 9.67 3.20 -5.22
N ASN A 95 10.48 2.42 -4.48
CA ASN A 95 10.49 2.50 -3.01
C ASN A 95 10.98 3.85 -2.48
N LEU A 96 11.63 4.68 -3.31
CA LEU A 96 11.95 6.06 -2.94
C LEU A 96 10.67 6.88 -2.71
N LEU A 97 9.56 6.54 -3.39
CA LEU A 97 8.25 7.11 -3.13
C LEU A 97 7.48 6.32 -2.06
N GLY A 98 7.62 4.99 -2.03
CA GLY A 98 6.92 4.14 -1.07
C GLY A 98 7.34 4.38 0.40
N ILE A 99 8.64 4.55 0.66
CA ILE A 99 9.17 4.76 2.02
C ILE A 99 8.58 6.00 2.70
N PRO A 100 8.60 7.21 2.09
CA PRO A 100 8.01 8.38 2.73
C PRO A 100 6.49 8.24 2.92
N VAL A 101 5.78 7.57 2.01
CA VAL A 101 4.35 7.29 2.18
C VAL A 101 4.10 6.43 3.43
N ALA A 102 4.87 5.35 3.61
CA ALA A 102 4.80 4.50 4.81
C ALA A 102 5.16 5.27 6.10
N ALA A 103 6.23 6.07 6.06
CA ALA A 103 6.67 6.85 7.20
C ALA A 103 5.64 7.92 7.61
N ILE A 104 5.05 8.62 6.64
CA ILE A 104 3.98 9.60 6.91
C ILE A 104 2.75 8.89 7.50
N GLY A 105 2.35 7.75 6.95
CA GLY A 105 1.21 7.00 7.51
C GLY A 105 1.47 6.54 8.95
N LEU A 106 2.68 6.06 9.26
CA LEU A 106 3.07 5.73 10.63
C LEU A 106 2.99 6.95 11.57
N ILE A 107 3.50 8.11 11.13
CA ILE A 107 3.43 9.35 11.91
C ILE A 107 1.97 9.74 12.15
N LEU A 108 1.14 9.69 11.12
CA LEU A 108 -0.27 10.05 11.22
C LEU A 108 -1.02 9.10 12.16
N GLY A 109 -0.83 7.79 12.00
CA GLY A 109 -1.39 6.78 12.88
C GLY A 109 -0.96 6.99 14.34
N PHE A 110 0.33 7.18 14.59
CA PHE A 110 0.81 7.35 15.97
C PHE A 110 0.40 8.68 16.62
N ALA A 111 0.40 9.78 15.85
CA ALA A 111 0.18 11.13 16.41
C ALA A 111 -1.30 11.51 16.53
N PHE A 112 -2.17 11.00 15.66
CA PHE A 112 -3.56 11.45 15.57
C PHE A 112 -4.59 10.35 15.84
N SER A 113 -4.22 9.07 15.82
CA SER A 113 -5.16 7.99 16.16
C SER A 113 -5.64 8.14 17.60
N ARG A 114 -6.95 7.94 17.78
CA ARG A 114 -7.60 8.01 19.09
C ARG A 114 -7.93 6.60 19.57
N PRO A 115 -7.33 6.13 20.69
CA PRO A 115 -7.46 4.75 21.13
C PRO A 115 -8.92 4.31 21.37
N ASP A 116 -9.78 5.20 21.85
CA ASP A 116 -11.06 4.80 22.48
C ASP A 116 -12.33 5.20 21.70
N GLN A 117 -12.21 5.85 20.53
CA GLN A 117 -13.39 6.42 19.85
C GLN A 117 -14.01 5.50 18.78
N PHE A 118 -13.24 4.59 18.19
CA PHE A 118 -13.65 3.79 17.03
C PHE A 118 -13.34 2.30 17.22
N ILE A 119 -13.49 1.82 18.46
CA ILE A 119 -13.36 0.40 18.76
C ILE A 119 -14.69 -0.27 18.42
N GLU A 120 -14.66 -1.18 17.47
CA GLU A 120 -15.83 -1.98 17.11
C GLU A 120 -15.54 -3.46 17.41
N GLN A 121 -16.54 -4.13 17.98
CA GLN A 121 -16.49 -5.57 18.24
C GLN A 121 -17.34 -6.27 17.19
N HIS A 122 -16.67 -6.84 16.19
CA HIS A 122 -17.30 -7.56 15.10
C HIS A 122 -17.11 -9.06 15.23
N SER A 123 -17.83 -9.83 14.41
CA SER A 123 -17.50 -11.23 14.21
C SER A 123 -16.16 -11.34 13.48
N LEU A 124 -15.40 -12.41 13.77
CA LEU A 124 -14.11 -12.66 13.11
C LEU A 124 -14.22 -12.62 11.58
N GLY A 125 -15.33 -13.12 11.03
CA GLY A 125 -15.56 -13.08 9.59
C GLY A 125 -15.67 -11.65 9.06
N LEU A 126 -16.36 -10.74 9.75
CA LEU A 126 -16.50 -9.36 9.32
C LEU A 126 -15.17 -8.62 9.40
N ASP A 127 -14.37 -8.85 10.44
CA ASP A 127 -13.01 -8.30 10.54
C ASP A 127 -12.12 -8.77 9.37
N THR A 128 -12.19 -10.07 9.02
CA THR A 128 -11.45 -10.58 7.86
C THR A 128 -11.92 -9.95 6.54
N HIS A 129 -13.23 -9.74 6.37
CA HIS A 129 -13.77 -9.04 5.20
C HIS A 129 -13.27 -7.59 5.13
N ILE A 130 -13.24 -6.87 6.25
CA ILE A 130 -12.75 -5.48 6.31
C ILE A 130 -11.26 -5.42 5.94
N ILE A 131 -10.42 -6.26 6.55
CA ILE A 131 -8.98 -6.29 6.29
C ILE A 131 -8.69 -6.67 4.83
N LEU A 132 -9.40 -7.66 4.28
CA LEU A 132 -9.29 -8.05 2.87
C LEU A 132 -9.71 -6.92 1.93
N SER A 133 -10.82 -6.23 2.24
CA SER A 133 -11.31 -5.10 1.44
C SER A 133 -10.32 -3.94 1.47
N LEU A 134 -9.78 -3.60 2.64
CA LEU A 134 -8.77 -2.55 2.79
C LEU A 134 -7.48 -2.91 2.05
N SER A 135 -7.08 -4.19 2.08
CA SER A 135 -5.92 -4.69 1.35
C SER A 135 -6.12 -4.58 -0.16
N ALA A 136 -7.31 -4.93 -0.67
CA ALA A 136 -7.66 -4.75 -2.08
C ALA A 136 -7.59 -3.27 -2.49
N TYR A 137 -8.18 -2.37 -1.69
CA TYR A 137 -8.12 -0.94 -1.95
C TYR A 137 -6.69 -0.39 -1.94
N ALA A 138 -5.83 -0.83 -1.02
CA ALA A 138 -4.41 -0.44 -0.98
C ALA A 138 -3.68 -0.81 -2.27
N VAL A 139 -3.87 -2.04 -2.76
CA VAL A 139 -3.24 -2.53 -3.99
C VAL A 139 -3.77 -1.77 -5.21
N LEU A 140 -5.09 -1.54 -5.30
CA LEU A 140 -5.70 -0.83 -6.43
C LEU A 140 -5.36 0.67 -6.43
N LEU A 141 -5.22 1.29 -5.26
CA LEU A 141 -4.69 2.65 -5.11
C LEU A 141 -3.24 2.71 -5.58
N MET A 142 -2.43 1.73 -5.19
CA MET A 142 -1.04 1.61 -5.67
C MET A 142 -1.00 1.46 -7.20
N ALA A 143 -1.88 0.65 -7.80
CA ALA A 143 -2.00 0.53 -9.26
C ALA A 143 -2.36 1.88 -9.90
N THR A 144 -3.29 2.63 -9.30
CA THR A 144 -3.69 3.96 -9.77
C THR A 144 -2.52 4.94 -9.74
N ILE A 145 -1.76 4.97 -8.65
CA ILE A 145 -0.54 5.79 -8.55
C ILE A 145 0.48 5.39 -9.62
N HIS A 146 0.67 4.09 -9.88
CA HIS A 146 1.56 3.61 -10.93
C HIS A 146 1.11 4.03 -12.33
N ALA A 147 -0.18 3.94 -12.63
CA ALA A 147 -0.73 4.41 -13.90
C ALA A 147 -0.47 5.91 -14.12
N ILE A 148 -0.60 6.72 -13.07
CA ILE A 148 -0.28 8.15 -13.09
C ILE A 148 1.22 8.37 -13.36
N LEU A 149 2.11 7.61 -12.70
CA LEU A 149 3.56 7.69 -12.94
C LEU A 149 3.92 7.34 -14.39
N ILE A 150 3.35 6.27 -14.95
CA ILE A 150 3.53 5.88 -16.36
C ILE A 150 3.04 7.00 -17.29
N TRP A 151 1.89 7.61 -16.98
CA TRP A 151 1.36 8.74 -17.76
C TRP A 151 2.32 9.93 -17.77
N PHE A 152 2.92 10.29 -16.63
CA PHE A 152 3.94 11.34 -16.55
C PHE A 152 5.18 10.98 -17.39
N GLN A 153 5.69 9.76 -17.28
CA GLN A 153 6.86 9.29 -18.03
C GLN A 153 6.61 9.33 -19.55
N ASN A 154 5.44 8.85 -20.01
CA ASN A 154 5.04 8.88 -21.41
C ASN A 154 4.90 10.33 -21.93
N ARG A 155 4.35 11.23 -21.11
CA ARG A 155 4.23 12.65 -21.44
C ARG A 155 5.60 13.33 -21.59
N GLU A 156 6.57 13.03 -20.73
CA GLU A 156 7.94 13.58 -20.86
C GLU A 156 8.65 13.08 -22.13
N LEU A 157 8.48 11.81 -22.49
CA LEU A 157 9.05 11.22 -23.70
C LEU A 157 8.47 11.85 -24.96
N LYS A 158 7.14 11.95 -25.06
CA LYS A 158 6.45 12.53 -26.22
C LYS A 158 6.78 14.02 -26.40
N LYS A 159 6.90 14.78 -25.31
CA LYS A 159 7.16 16.23 -25.36
C LYS A 159 8.64 16.62 -25.45
N LYS A 160 9.56 15.64 -25.57
CA LYS A 160 11.03 15.84 -25.65
C LYS A 160 11.54 16.87 -24.64
N GLN A 161 11.05 16.83 -23.39
CA GLN A 161 11.38 17.86 -22.40
C GLN A 161 12.89 17.89 -22.12
N LYS A 162 13.45 19.11 -21.91
CA LYS A 162 14.89 19.33 -21.68
C LYS A 162 15.38 18.76 -20.35
N LYS A 163 14.52 18.70 -19.33
CA LYS A 163 14.77 18.05 -18.04
C LYS A 163 13.88 16.81 -17.96
N ARG A 164 14.47 15.62 -18.02
CA ARG A 164 13.76 14.34 -18.00
C ARG A 164 13.89 13.67 -16.64
N ILE A 165 13.30 14.28 -15.62
CA ILE A 165 13.50 13.84 -14.23
C ILE A 165 12.88 12.44 -14.04
N TRP A 166 11.66 12.25 -14.52
CA TRP A 166 10.92 11.00 -14.33
C TRP A 166 11.49 9.86 -15.16
N VAL A 167 11.90 10.15 -16.40
CA VAL A 167 12.55 9.14 -17.28
C VAL A 167 13.91 8.68 -16.73
N ASN A 168 14.64 9.56 -16.05
CA ASN A 168 15.98 9.23 -15.52
C ASN A 168 15.95 8.54 -14.15
N LEU A 169 14.92 8.78 -13.34
CA LEU A 169 14.80 8.22 -11.98
C LEU A 169 13.99 6.91 -11.94
N LEU A 170 13.00 6.76 -12.82
CA LEU A 170 12.10 5.62 -12.82
C LEU A 170 12.63 4.48 -13.71
N PRO A 171 12.23 3.21 -13.43
CA PRO A 171 12.53 2.08 -14.31
C PRO A 171 11.97 2.27 -15.73
N SER A 172 12.29 1.32 -16.61
CA SER A 172 11.74 1.31 -17.97
C SER A 172 10.21 1.22 -17.96
N ILE A 173 9.56 1.86 -18.95
CA ILE A 173 8.10 1.86 -19.08
C ILE A 173 7.54 0.44 -19.11
N GLN A 174 8.20 -0.48 -19.83
CA GLN A 174 7.77 -1.87 -19.93
C GLN A 174 7.75 -2.58 -18.56
N ALA A 175 8.73 -2.33 -17.71
CA ALA A 175 8.76 -2.89 -16.35
C ALA A 175 7.63 -2.30 -15.49
N MET A 176 7.35 -1.01 -15.63
CA MET A 176 6.26 -0.33 -14.91
C MET A 176 4.88 -0.79 -15.38
N GLU A 177 4.68 -1.00 -16.68
CA GLU A 177 3.43 -1.55 -17.24
C GLU A 177 3.20 -2.99 -16.78
N SER A 178 4.25 -3.83 -16.78
CA SER A 178 4.15 -5.20 -16.26
C SER A 178 3.72 -5.20 -14.80
N LEU A 179 4.33 -4.33 -13.98
CA LEU A 179 3.97 -4.19 -12.57
C LEU A 179 2.56 -3.62 -12.39
N LEU A 180 2.11 -2.70 -13.25
CA LEU A 180 0.73 -2.19 -13.20
C LEU A 180 -0.27 -3.34 -13.37
N PHE A 181 -0.04 -4.25 -14.31
CA PHE A 181 -0.91 -5.42 -14.48
C PHE A 181 -0.78 -6.41 -13.32
N ASP A 182 0.43 -6.67 -12.80
CA ASP A 182 0.62 -7.50 -11.60
C ASP A 182 -0.18 -6.95 -10.40
N LEU A 183 -0.21 -5.62 -10.21
CA LEU A 183 -1.00 -4.95 -9.18
C LEU A 183 -2.50 -5.07 -9.44
N ILE A 184 -2.97 -4.85 -10.68
CA ILE A 184 -4.40 -4.98 -11.01
C ILE A 184 -4.88 -6.41 -10.78
N ILE A 185 -4.11 -7.42 -11.19
CA ILE A 185 -4.44 -8.83 -10.95
C ILE A 185 -4.50 -9.11 -9.44
N THR A 186 -3.47 -8.69 -8.69
CA THR A 186 -3.41 -8.91 -7.24
C THR A 186 -4.60 -8.25 -6.53
N GLY A 187 -4.89 -6.99 -6.87
CA GLY A 187 -6.01 -6.24 -6.33
C GLY A 187 -7.36 -6.83 -6.71
N PHE A 188 -7.52 -7.32 -7.94
CA PHE A 188 -8.74 -7.97 -8.40
C PHE A 188 -8.99 -9.31 -7.70
N ILE A 189 -7.96 -10.13 -7.49
CA ILE A 189 -8.06 -11.37 -6.70
C ILE A 189 -8.48 -11.05 -5.27
N LEU A 190 -7.79 -10.11 -4.62
CA LEU A 190 -8.14 -9.66 -3.26
C LEU A 190 -9.57 -9.14 -3.18
N LEU A 191 -10.00 -8.32 -4.14
CA LEU A 191 -11.36 -7.77 -4.20
C LEU A 191 -12.40 -8.89 -4.38
N THR A 192 -12.11 -9.88 -5.20
CA THR A 192 -12.99 -11.03 -5.43
C THR A 192 -13.15 -11.85 -4.15
N ILE A 193 -12.05 -12.15 -3.45
CA ILE A 193 -12.07 -12.85 -2.17
C ILE A 193 -12.83 -12.01 -1.13
N ALA A 194 -12.56 -10.71 -1.05
CA ALA A 194 -13.24 -9.80 -0.13
C ALA A 194 -14.75 -9.79 -0.36
N LEU A 195 -15.21 -9.67 -1.62
CA LEU A 195 -16.63 -9.72 -1.97
C LEU A 195 -17.26 -11.06 -1.58
N ALA A 196 -16.59 -12.19 -1.89
CA ALA A 196 -17.08 -13.52 -1.55
C ALA A 196 -17.23 -13.71 -0.03
N PHE A 197 -16.19 -13.36 0.75
CA PHE A 197 -16.24 -13.38 2.21
C PHE A 197 -17.30 -12.44 2.76
N GLY A 198 -17.46 -11.28 2.12
CA GLY A 198 -18.53 -10.35 2.41
C GLY A 198 -19.87 -11.08 2.35
N PHE A 199 -20.27 -11.56 1.17
CA PHE A 199 -21.57 -12.21 0.94
C PHE A 199 -21.88 -13.35 1.93
N LEU A 200 -20.86 -14.06 2.41
CA LEU A 200 -21.03 -15.14 3.39
C LEU A 200 -21.20 -14.67 4.83
N THR A 201 -20.76 -13.46 5.17
CA THR A 201 -20.63 -13.03 6.57
C THR A 201 -21.57 -11.90 6.96
N VAL A 202 -22.02 -11.05 6.02
CA VAL A 202 -22.90 -9.93 6.35
C VAL A 202 -24.33 -10.26 5.95
N ASP A 203 -25.18 -10.45 6.96
CA ASP A 203 -26.58 -10.84 6.78
C ASP A 203 -27.43 -9.76 6.06
N SER A 204 -26.98 -8.49 6.05
CA SER A 204 -27.76 -7.35 5.51
C SER A 204 -26.93 -6.36 4.69
N PHE A 205 -26.31 -6.83 3.60
CA PHE A 205 -25.65 -5.97 2.59
C PHE A 205 -26.52 -4.84 2.04
N PHE A 206 -27.83 -5.06 1.99
CA PHE A 206 -28.81 -4.12 1.46
C PHE A 206 -29.40 -3.16 2.51
N ALA A 207 -28.91 -3.21 3.75
CA ALA A 207 -29.14 -2.12 4.69
C ALA A 207 -28.54 -0.83 4.10
N GLN A 208 -29.24 0.30 4.28
CA GLN A 208 -29.01 1.55 3.55
C GLN A 208 -27.57 2.10 3.67
N HIS A 209 -26.83 1.72 4.71
CA HIS A 209 -25.46 2.20 4.99
C HIS A 209 -24.36 1.37 4.28
N LEU A 210 -24.65 0.11 3.92
CA LEU A 210 -23.69 -0.80 3.28
C LEU A 210 -23.89 -0.91 1.77
N ALA A 211 -25.12 -0.71 1.29
CA ALA A 211 -25.47 -0.85 -0.12
C ALA A 211 -24.56 -0.03 -1.06
N HIS A 212 -24.23 1.22 -0.70
CA HIS A 212 -23.39 2.07 -1.55
C HIS A 212 -21.94 1.58 -1.61
N LYS A 213 -21.39 1.04 -0.51
CA LYS A 213 -20.02 0.47 -0.48
C LYS A 213 -19.93 -0.79 -1.33
N THR A 214 -20.97 -1.63 -1.28
CA THR A 214 -21.06 -2.86 -2.08
C THR A 214 -21.21 -2.56 -3.56
N VAL A 215 -22.09 -1.61 -3.93
CA VAL A 215 -22.28 -1.21 -5.33
C VAL A 215 -20.99 -0.67 -5.95
N PHE A 216 -20.26 0.21 -5.25
CA PHE A 216 -18.97 0.70 -5.76
C PHE A 216 -17.93 -0.41 -5.92
N SER A 217 -17.92 -1.40 -5.02
CA SER A 217 -17.01 -2.55 -5.12
C SER A 217 -17.36 -3.46 -6.29
N ILE A 218 -18.66 -3.70 -6.56
CA ILE A 218 -19.12 -4.48 -7.73
C ILE A 218 -18.80 -3.75 -9.03
N ILE A 219 -19.05 -2.43 -9.11
CA ILE A 219 -18.69 -1.63 -10.29
C ILE A 219 -17.19 -1.69 -10.53
N SER A 220 -16.38 -1.51 -9.48
CA SER A 220 -14.92 -1.62 -9.58
C SER A 220 -14.49 -3.00 -10.06
N TRP A 221 -15.13 -4.06 -9.56
CA TRP A 221 -14.88 -5.43 -10.00
C TRP A 221 -15.12 -5.61 -11.50
N PHE A 222 -16.23 -5.11 -12.05
CA PHE A 222 -16.48 -5.15 -13.50
C PHE A 222 -15.47 -4.31 -14.30
N ILE A 223 -15.07 -3.14 -13.82
CA ILE A 223 -14.09 -2.28 -14.49
C ILE A 223 -12.73 -2.99 -14.54
N TYR A 224 -12.20 -3.46 -13.41
CA TYR A 224 -10.91 -4.14 -13.39
C TYR A 224 -10.94 -5.49 -14.12
N GLY A 225 -12.04 -6.24 -14.01
CA GLY A 225 -12.24 -7.48 -14.77
C GLY A 225 -12.23 -7.25 -16.28
N SER A 226 -12.93 -6.21 -16.77
CA SER A 226 -12.94 -5.88 -18.20
C SER A 226 -11.56 -5.40 -18.69
N LEU A 227 -10.84 -4.64 -17.88
CA LEU A 227 -9.47 -4.20 -18.17
C LEU A 227 -8.51 -5.40 -18.30
N LEU A 228 -8.59 -6.37 -17.39
CA LEU A 228 -7.80 -7.60 -17.45
C LEU A 228 -8.10 -8.43 -18.70
N ILE A 229 -9.40 -8.60 -19.03
CA ILE A 229 -9.80 -9.32 -20.26
C ILE A 229 -9.25 -8.62 -21.51
N GLY A 230 -9.28 -7.28 -21.54
CA GLY A 230 -8.73 -6.49 -22.64
C GLY A 230 -7.22 -6.72 -22.81
N HIS A 231 -6.46 -6.78 -21.72
CA HIS A 231 -5.01 -7.00 -21.77
C HIS A 231 -4.62 -8.39 -22.30
N TYR A 232 -5.35 -9.45 -21.92
CA TYR A 232 -5.02 -10.80 -22.37
C TYR A 232 -5.55 -11.15 -23.76
N LYS A 233 -6.46 -10.34 -24.34
CA LYS A 233 -7.01 -10.56 -25.69
C LYS A 233 -6.31 -9.75 -26.80
N LEU A 234 -5.51 -8.74 -26.45
CA LEU A 234 -4.76 -7.87 -27.37
C LEU A 234 -3.29 -8.27 -27.43
#